data_AF-A0A0E3QA85-F1
#
_entry.id   AF-A0A0E3QA85-F1
#
_cell.length_a   1.000
_cell.length_b   1.000
_cell.length_c   1.000
_cell.angle_alpha   90.00
_cell.angle_beta   90.00
_cell.angle_gamma   90.00
#
_symmetry.space_group_name_H-M   'P 1'
#
loop_
_entity.id
_entity.type
_entity.pdbx_description
1 polymer ?
#
loop_
_entity_poly.entity_id
_entity_poly.type
_entity_poly.pdbx_seq_one_letter_code
_entity_poly.pdbx_strand_id
1 'polypeptide(L)'
;MRIGVAIDLGTSGFRAQKIDLETGEIKKTVITLRNPLPGANVMDHLDFAIHYGLDKAHGLSATAVKNILAELGVDLAEMEKFSICGNPIQLSIFQGIPIEDLAYAGERKKQKYHIEEQNRDARIIPLAEIEGFEEAANCKLFVPPAIKHEVGADALALIVKAGMIESNEIAIATDYGTNAEMALKANGVIYTGSAAAGPALEGQEIEYGSIASPHTISDVEFEGENLRCYVLDRDMTATRGDLVNPKTGEIIEKGELTAKGITGTGVIALIEAGMRNKLIVLPKIQTPDGVLHLQDGIKFTNKDLIEAGRAIGAIRAGHITLCASAGIDMEELQTAHMSGAAGTYMDAAKAHKVGMIPYNANYVSQIGNTSLTVAREILLSEDRLWELQTIAKEIVGTHVMFATSDAFKEAYMLELAYWNEGMAFKMLQKFLKKKKLPIIGEPSSILKIDRQVERDIPELGEEGLEVLEKVGTYLTMVIEGCEGCHKCVKVCPNGALRMEENGTVKIRTDLCDGANCQRCLHACPDDRFKWENLTVTGK
;
A
#
# COMPACT_ATOMS: atom_id res chain seq x y z
N MET A 1 -5.21 2.20 -34.49
CA MET A 1 -4.49 2.60 -33.27
C MET A 1 -3.89 1.34 -32.69
N ARG A 2 -2.59 1.34 -32.41
CA ARG A 2 -1.92 0.19 -31.80
C ARG A 2 -2.08 0.28 -30.29
N ILE A 3 -2.75 -0.69 -29.68
CA ILE A 3 -3.17 -0.59 -28.27
C ILE A 3 -2.19 -1.33 -27.38
N GLY A 4 -1.75 -0.66 -26.31
CA GLY A 4 -1.10 -1.31 -25.19
C GLY A 4 -1.72 -0.89 -23.86
N VAL A 5 -1.50 -1.71 -22.85
CA VAL A 5 -1.94 -1.41 -21.47
C VAL A 5 -0.77 -1.55 -20.51
N ALA A 6 -0.62 -0.57 -19.62
CA ALA A 6 0.29 -0.63 -18.49
C ALA A 6 -0.52 -0.74 -17.20
N ILE A 7 -0.14 -1.63 -16.28
CA ILE A 7 -0.84 -1.83 -15.01
C ILE A 7 0.14 -1.97 -13.84
N ASP A 8 -0.17 -1.25 -12.75
CA ASP A 8 0.38 -1.44 -11.42
C ASP A 8 -0.54 -2.42 -10.65
N LEU A 9 -0.03 -3.61 -10.36
CA LEU A 9 -0.67 -4.65 -9.56
C LEU A 9 -0.33 -4.45 -8.08
N GLY A 10 -0.84 -3.35 -7.50
CA GLY A 10 -0.58 -2.95 -6.12
C GLY A 10 -1.31 -3.78 -5.07
N THR A 11 -0.75 -3.84 -3.85
CA THR A 11 -1.35 -4.54 -2.70
C THR A 11 -2.71 -3.98 -2.31
N SER A 12 -2.95 -2.68 -2.49
CA SER A 12 -4.18 -2.01 -2.05
C SER A 12 -5.19 -1.81 -3.19
N GLY A 13 -4.81 -2.15 -4.42
CA GLY A 13 -5.62 -1.94 -5.61
C GLY A 13 -4.76 -1.81 -6.86
N PHE A 14 -5.41 -1.93 -8.01
CA PHE A 14 -4.78 -1.91 -9.32
C PHE A 14 -5.01 -0.57 -10.01
N ARG A 15 -4.03 -0.12 -10.79
CA ARG A 15 -4.11 1.12 -11.57
C ARG A 15 -3.62 0.82 -12.98
N ALA A 16 -4.46 1.08 -13.98
CA ALA A 16 -4.17 0.72 -15.36
C ALA A 16 -4.38 1.89 -16.30
N GLN A 17 -3.55 1.94 -17.34
CA GLN A 17 -3.62 2.94 -18.40
C GLN A 17 -3.66 2.27 -19.77
N LYS A 18 -4.64 2.68 -20.58
CA LYS A 18 -4.69 2.38 -22.01
C LYS A 18 -3.85 3.41 -22.75
N ILE A 19 -2.93 2.93 -23.59
CA ILE A 19 -1.90 3.73 -24.24
C ILE A 19 -1.94 3.44 -25.74
N ASP A 20 -1.83 4.51 -26.54
CA ASP A 20 -1.55 4.40 -27.97
C ASP A 20 -0.04 4.17 -28.17
N LEU A 21 0.33 3.00 -28.68
CA LEU A 21 1.72 2.59 -28.86
C LEU A 21 2.44 3.35 -29.98
N GLU A 22 1.72 4.04 -30.87
CA GLU A 22 2.34 4.85 -31.93
C GLU A 22 2.77 6.23 -31.40
N THR A 23 1.96 6.83 -30.54
CA THR A 23 2.15 8.19 -30.04
C THR A 23 2.74 8.22 -28.62
N GLY A 24 2.55 7.15 -27.85
CA GLY A 24 2.84 7.09 -26.42
C GLY A 24 1.78 7.77 -25.54
N GLU A 25 0.70 8.29 -26.13
CA GLU A 25 -0.34 9.02 -25.41
C GLU A 25 -1.19 8.08 -24.55
N ILE A 26 -1.45 8.50 -23.31
CA ILE A 26 -2.44 7.85 -22.44
C ILE A 26 -3.83 8.25 -22.93
N LYS A 27 -4.68 7.26 -23.18
CA LYS A 27 -6.06 7.46 -23.64
C LYS A 27 -7.06 7.41 -22.50
N LYS A 28 -6.95 6.42 -21.61
CA LYS A 28 -7.87 6.22 -20.49
C LYS A 28 -7.15 5.64 -19.28
N THR A 29 -7.59 6.01 -18.08
CA THR A 29 -7.12 5.44 -16.82
C THR A 29 -8.28 4.74 -16.08
N VAL A 30 -8.01 3.56 -15.54
CA VAL A 30 -8.94 2.83 -14.66
C VAL A 30 -8.21 2.47 -13.36
N ILE A 31 -8.84 2.72 -12.22
CA ILE A 31 -8.31 2.32 -10.91
C ILE A 31 -9.32 1.48 -10.13
N THR A 32 -8.84 0.59 -9.28
CA THR A 32 -9.67 -0.10 -8.29
C THR A 32 -9.48 0.51 -6.90
N LEU A 33 -10.54 0.56 -6.10
CA LEU A 33 -10.44 1.02 -4.70
C LEU A 33 -9.80 -0.01 -3.77
N ARG A 34 -9.76 -1.28 -4.17
CA ARG A 34 -9.28 -2.42 -3.37
C ARG A 34 -8.62 -3.46 -4.27
N ASN A 35 -7.77 -4.29 -3.68
CA ASN A 35 -7.22 -5.47 -4.36
C ASN A 35 -8.30 -6.57 -4.46
N PRO A 36 -8.33 -7.36 -5.56
CA PRO A 36 -9.29 -8.45 -5.71
C PRO A 36 -9.11 -9.62 -4.76
N LEU A 37 -7.93 -9.80 -4.17
CA LEU A 37 -7.62 -10.92 -3.30
C LEU A 37 -8.14 -10.67 -1.88
N PRO A 38 -8.63 -11.69 -1.17
CA PRO A 38 -8.97 -11.57 0.24
C PRO A 38 -7.73 -11.27 1.10
N GLY A 39 -7.82 -10.27 1.97
CA GLY A 39 -6.72 -9.81 2.82
C GLY A 39 -6.59 -8.29 2.86
N ALA A 40 -5.88 -7.78 3.86
CA ALA A 40 -5.58 -6.34 3.99
C ALA A 40 -4.16 -5.99 3.53
N ASN A 41 -3.27 -6.99 3.39
CA ASN A 41 -1.88 -6.80 3.02
C ASN A 41 -1.38 -7.95 2.13
N VAL A 42 -0.14 -7.81 1.62
CA VAL A 42 0.42 -8.77 0.66
C VAL A 42 0.65 -10.17 1.27
N MET A 43 0.93 -10.25 2.58
CA MET A 43 1.11 -11.52 3.26
C MET A 43 -0.22 -12.25 3.44
N ASP A 44 -1.32 -11.53 3.64
CA ASP A 44 -2.67 -12.13 3.65
C ASP A 44 -3.02 -12.72 2.28
N HIS A 45 -2.64 -12.03 1.19
CA HIS A 45 -2.85 -12.52 -0.18
C HIS A 45 -2.01 -13.77 -0.46
N LEU A 46 -0.75 -13.77 0.00
CA LEU A 46 0.13 -14.95 -0.08
C LEU A 46 -0.43 -16.11 0.74
N ASP A 47 -0.89 -15.84 1.97
CA ASP A 47 -1.50 -16.83 2.85
C ASP A 47 -2.75 -17.44 2.23
N PHE A 48 -3.62 -16.61 1.66
CA PHE A 48 -4.80 -17.06 0.92
C PHE A 48 -4.42 -18.00 -0.23
N ALA A 49 -3.44 -17.63 -1.04
CA ALA A 49 -3.01 -18.43 -2.18
C ALA A 49 -2.35 -19.76 -1.75
N ILE A 50 -1.59 -19.76 -0.65
CA ILE A 50 -0.96 -20.98 -0.10
C ILE A 50 -2.00 -21.92 0.53
N HIS A 51 -2.94 -21.40 1.31
CA HIS A 51 -3.89 -22.23 2.05
C HIS A 51 -5.09 -22.68 1.21
N TYR A 52 -5.57 -21.83 0.30
CA TYR A 52 -6.80 -22.10 -0.46
C TYR A 52 -6.56 -22.36 -1.96
N GLY A 53 -5.34 -22.14 -2.44
CA GLY A 53 -4.87 -22.56 -3.75
C GLY A 53 -4.49 -21.39 -4.66
N LEU A 54 -3.32 -21.53 -5.32
CA LEU A 54 -2.81 -20.58 -6.30
C LEU A 54 -3.80 -20.35 -7.44
N ASP A 55 -4.43 -21.40 -7.97
CA ASP A 55 -5.41 -21.30 -9.06
C ASP A 55 -6.57 -20.36 -8.71
N LYS A 56 -7.03 -20.38 -7.44
CA LYS A 56 -8.10 -19.48 -6.98
C LYS A 56 -7.61 -18.04 -6.90
N ALA A 57 -6.42 -17.82 -6.34
CA ALA A 57 -5.84 -16.48 -6.26
C ALA A 57 -5.56 -15.91 -7.67
N HIS A 58 -4.99 -16.72 -8.55
CA HIS A 58 -4.78 -16.41 -9.95
C HIS A 58 -6.11 -16.05 -10.64
N GLY A 59 -7.13 -16.90 -10.54
CA GLY A 59 -8.44 -16.65 -11.15
C GLY A 59 -9.09 -15.35 -10.69
N LEU A 60 -8.96 -14.99 -9.40
CA LEU A 60 -9.43 -13.69 -8.89
C LEU A 60 -8.65 -12.52 -9.50
N SER A 61 -7.32 -12.60 -9.53
CA SER A 61 -6.45 -11.57 -10.12
C SER A 61 -6.72 -11.40 -11.62
N ALA A 62 -6.75 -12.50 -12.38
CA ALA A 62 -7.04 -12.52 -13.82
C ALA A 62 -8.44 -11.96 -14.13
N THR A 63 -9.46 -12.33 -13.34
CA THR A 63 -10.82 -11.79 -13.49
C THR A 63 -10.86 -10.27 -13.25
N ALA A 64 -10.16 -9.79 -12.23
CA ALA A 64 -10.06 -8.35 -11.96
C ALA A 64 -9.37 -7.60 -13.10
N VAL A 65 -8.26 -8.12 -13.61
CA VAL A 65 -7.55 -7.54 -14.75
C VAL A 65 -8.45 -7.51 -15.99
N LYS A 66 -9.20 -8.57 -16.28
CA LYS A 66 -10.18 -8.57 -17.39
C LYS A 66 -11.27 -7.51 -17.23
N ASN A 67 -11.82 -7.34 -16.03
CA ASN A 67 -12.80 -6.30 -15.76
C ASN A 67 -12.21 -4.90 -15.97
N ILE A 68 -10.96 -4.68 -15.55
CA ILE A 68 -10.24 -3.41 -15.80
C ILE A 68 -10.03 -3.18 -17.29
N LEU A 69 -9.64 -4.20 -18.06
CA LEU A 69 -9.43 -4.09 -19.51
C LEU A 69 -10.74 -3.79 -20.25
N ALA A 70 -11.85 -4.39 -19.84
CA ALA A 70 -13.18 -4.09 -20.37
C ALA A 70 -13.56 -2.62 -20.11
N GLU A 71 -13.30 -2.11 -18.91
CA GLU A 71 -13.57 -0.72 -18.52
C GLU A 71 -12.64 0.27 -19.22
N LEU A 72 -11.41 -0.14 -19.57
CA LEU A 72 -10.53 0.61 -20.46
C LEU A 72 -11.04 0.63 -21.92
N GLY A 73 -12.06 -0.16 -22.27
CA GLY A 73 -12.54 -0.31 -23.64
C GLY A 73 -11.46 -0.93 -24.54
N VAL A 74 -10.80 -1.98 -24.03
CA VAL A 74 -9.78 -2.75 -24.76
C VAL A 74 -10.36 -4.10 -25.14
N ASP A 75 -10.36 -4.40 -26.43
CA ASP A 75 -10.56 -5.76 -26.94
C ASP A 75 -9.23 -6.53 -26.79
N LEU A 76 -9.27 -7.68 -26.11
CA LEU A 76 -8.11 -8.54 -25.88
C LEU A 76 -7.47 -9.01 -27.19
N ALA A 77 -8.28 -9.22 -28.23
CA ALA A 77 -7.79 -9.67 -29.54
C ALA A 77 -6.98 -8.58 -30.28
N GLU A 78 -7.24 -7.31 -29.96
CA GLU A 78 -6.60 -6.12 -30.56
C GLU A 78 -5.44 -5.58 -29.73
N MET A 79 -5.25 -6.05 -28.50
CA MET A 79 -4.17 -5.61 -27.61
C MET A 79 -2.82 -6.20 -28.04
N GLU A 80 -1.82 -5.35 -28.30
CA GLU A 80 -0.51 -5.80 -28.78
C GLU A 80 0.52 -5.98 -27.67
N LYS A 81 0.47 -5.12 -26.65
CA LYS A 81 1.40 -5.16 -25.53
C LYS A 81 0.67 -4.96 -24.20
N PHE A 82 1.09 -5.70 -23.19
CA PHE A 82 0.62 -5.55 -21.82
C PHE A 82 1.81 -5.55 -20.89
N SER A 83 1.97 -4.51 -20.06
CA SER A 83 3.07 -4.42 -19.10
C SER A 83 2.53 -4.37 -17.69
N ILE A 84 3.07 -5.22 -16.81
CA ILE A 84 2.69 -5.29 -15.40
C ILE A 84 3.84 -4.75 -14.53
N CYS A 85 3.54 -4.20 -13.37
CA CYS A 85 4.53 -3.84 -12.33
C CYS A 85 3.90 -4.05 -10.94
N GLY A 86 4.71 -4.36 -9.92
CA GLY A 86 4.24 -4.63 -8.57
C GLY A 86 5.21 -5.53 -7.79
N ASN A 87 4.80 -5.92 -6.58
CA ASN A 87 5.59 -6.81 -5.73
C ASN A 87 5.60 -8.25 -6.27
N PRO A 88 6.60 -9.08 -5.87
CA PRO A 88 6.77 -10.43 -6.42
C PRO A 88 5.56 -11.33 -6.20
N ILE A 89 4.82 -11.17 -5.11
CA ILE A 89 3.64 -11.97 -4.78
C ILE A 89 2.50 -11.67 -5.76
N GLN A 90 2.15 -10.40 -5.96
CA GLN A 90 1.09 -10.00 -6.89
C GLN A 90 1.41 -10.40 -8.33
N LEU A 91 2.66 -10.18 -8.78
CA LEU A 91 3.09 -10.59 -10.11
C LEU A 91 3.08 -12.11 -10.29
N SER A 92 3.48 -12.88 -9.28
CA SER A 92 3.49 -14.35 -9.36
C SER A 92 2.08 -14.93 -9.37
N ILE A 93 1.18 -14.39 -8.53
CA ILE A 93 -0.24 -14.78 -8.50
C ILE A 93 -0.91 -14.48 -9.84
N PHE A 94 -0.69 -13.28 -10.40
CA PHE A 94 -1.23 -12.95 -11.72
C PHE A 94 -0.73 -13.92 -12.80
N GLN A 95 0.54 -14.33 -12.74
CA GLN A 95 1.12 -15.25 -13.73
C GLN A 95 0.79 -16.73 -13.49
N GLY A 96 0.18 -17.07 -12.36
CA GLY A 96 -0.11 -18.47 -12.01
C GLY A 96 1.14 -19.32 -11.77
N ILE A 97 2.28 -18.71 -11.42
CA ILE A 97 3.52 -19.45 -11.11
C ILE A 97 3.61 -19.80 -9.62
N PRO A 98 4.36 -20.85 -9.24
CA PRO A 98 4.54 -21.22 -7.83
C PRO A 98 5.02 -20.06 -6.94
N ILE A 99 4.60 -20.06 -5.68
CA ILE A 99 4.80 -18.95 -4.71
C ILE A 99 5.27 -19.43 -3.33
N GLU A 100 5.48 -20.73 -3.16
CA GLU A 100 5.91 -21.37 -1.92
C GLU A 100 7.29 -20.84 -1.49
N ASP A 101 8.15 -20.50 -2.45
CA ASP A 101 9.46 -19.93 -2.18
C ASP A 101 9.36 -18.52 -1.57
N LEU A 102 8.33 -17.75 -1.92
CA LEU A 102 8.02 -16.44 -1.31
C LEU A 102 7.45 -16.59 0.11
N ALA A 103 6.67 -17.64 0.36
CA ALA A 103 6.09 -17.90 1.68
C ALA A 103 7.11 -18.42 2.72
N TYR A 104 8.17 -19.09 2.25
CA TYR A 104 9.12 -19.77 3.12
C TYR A 104 10.56 -19.34 2.83
N ALA A 105 10.97 -18.20 3.40
CA ALA A 105 12.31 -17.64 3.22
C ALA A 105 13.46 -18.47 3.85
N GLY A 106 13.18 -19.42 4.76
CA GLY A 106 14.19 -20.18 5.48
C GLY A 106 14.63 -21.48 4.78
N GLU A 107 15.93 -21.65 4.54
CA GLU A 107 16.52 -22.83 3.88
C GLU A 107 16.05 -24.17 4.46
N ARG A 108 15.88 -24.25 5.80
CA ARG A 108 15.37 -25.46 6.47
C ARG A 108 13.95 -25.82 6.04
N LYS A 109 13.07 -24.82 5.88
CA LYS A 109 11.70 -25.05 5.41
C LYS A 109 11.70 -25.40 3.93
N LYS A 110 12.51 -24.69 3.11
CA LYS A 110 12.66 -25.00 1.68
C LYS A 110 13.08 -26.45 1.45
N GLN A 111 14.09 -26.92 2.19
CA GLN A 111 14.53 -28.32 2.13
C GLN A 111 13.47 -29.30 2.63
N LYS A 112 12.81 -29.00 3.75
CA LYS A 112 11.79 -29.88 4.35
C LYS A 112 10.58 -30.08 3.43
N TYR A 113 10.16 -29.03 2.73
CA TYR A 113 8.99 -29.05 1.86
C TYR A 113 9.34 -29.17 0.38
N HIS A 114 10.62 -29.41 0.04
CA HIS A 114 11.11 -29.51 -1.35
C HIS A 114 10.72 -28.32 -2.24
N ILE A 115 10.82 -27.12 -1.69
CA ILE A 115 10.45 -25.87 -2.37
C ILE A 115 11.59 -25.46 -3.31
N GLU A 116 11.26 -25.35 -4.60
CA GLU A 116 12.17 -24.85 -5.63
C GLU A 116 12.05 -23.33 -5.77
N GLU A 117 13.19 -22.64 -5.89
CA GLU A 117 13.19 -21.20 -6.16
C GLU A 117 12.72 -20.93 -7.59
N GLN A 118 11.80 -19.99 -7.73
CA GLN A 118 11.27 -19.63 -9.03
C GLN A 118 12.12 -18.54 -9.67
N ASN A 119 12.40 -18.68 -10.97
CA ASN A 119 13.05 -17.61 -11.71
C ASN A 119 12.06 -16.46 -11.96
N ARG A 120 12.34 -15.31 -11.35
CA ARG A 120 11.60 -14.05 -11.50
C ARG A 120 12.43 -12.96 -12.17
N ASP A 121 13.33 -13.36 -13.06
CA ASP A 121 13.98 -12.46 -14.00
C ASP A 121 12.96 -11.85 -14.98
N ALA A 122 13.35 -10.72 -15.56
CA ALA A 122 12.61 -10.01 -16.57
C ALA A 122 12.30 -10.91 -17.76
N ARG A 123 11.05 -10.88 -18.22
CA ARG A 123 10.62 -11.73 -19.33
C ARG A 123 9.54 -11.08 -20.19
N ILE A 124 9.51 -11.53 -21.43
CA ILE A 124 8.48 -11.21 -22.41
C ILE A 124 7.88 -12.54 -22.85
N ILE A 125 6.61 -12.74 -22.55
CA ILE A 125 5.88 -13.98 -22.88
C ILE A 125 4.58 -13.64 -23.61
N PRO A 126 4.03 -14.53 -24.44
CA PRO A 126 2.69 -14.36 -24.98
C PRO A 126 1.67 -14.28 -23.83
N LEU A 127 0.79 -13.28 -23.83
CA LEU A 127 -0.24 -13.16 -22.80
C LEU A 127 -1.22 -14.35 -22.83
N ALA A 128 -1.41 -14.97 -23.99
CA ALA A 128 -2.21 -16.18 -24.15
C ALA A 128 -1.66 -17.41 -23.40
N GLU A 129 -0.42 -17.36 -22.87
CA GLU A 129 0.10 -18.40 -21.97
C GLU A 129 -0.36 -18.22 -20.52
N ILE A 130 -0.96 -17.07 -20.18
CA ILE A 130 -1.59 -16.84 -18.88
C ILE A 130 -3.03 -17.37 -18.92
N GLU A 131 -3.37 -18.27 -17.99
CA GLU A 131 -4.70 -18.86 -17.90
C GLU A 131 -5.79 -17.77 -17.84
N GLY A 132 -6.83 -17.93 -18.65
CA GLY A 132 -7.93 -16.99 -18.74
C GLY A 132 -7.70 -15.79 -19.68
N PHE A 133 -6.57 -15.76 -20.41
CA PHE A 133 -6.24 -14.77 -21.45
C PHE A 133 -5.95 -15.40 -22.83
N GLU A 134 -6.43 -16.61 -23.10
CA GLU A 134 -6.18 -17.37 -24.33
C GLU A 134 -6.62 -16.60 -25.60
N GLU A 135 -7.59 -15.70 -25.47
CA GLU A 135 -8.09 -14.82 -26.54
C GLU A 135 -7.09 -13.74 -26.97
N ALA A 136 -6.11 -13.41 -26.12
CA ALA A 136 -5.10 -12.37 -26.38
C ALA A 136 -3.92 -12.90 -27.23
N ALA A 137 -4.23 -13.55 -28.36
CA ALA A 137 -3.29 -14.32 -29.17
C ALA A 137 -2.09 -13.53 -29.72
N ASN A 138 -2.25 -12.21 -29.91
CA ASN A 138 -1.22 -11.32 -30.46
C ASN A 138 -0.55 -10.43 -29.41
N CYS A 139 -0.92 -10.59 -28.13
CA CYS A 139 -0.43 -9.71 -27.07
C CYS A 139 0.85 -10.27 -26.44
N LYS A 140 1.85 -9.40 -26.26
CA LYS A 140 3.04 -9.70 -25.45
C LYS A 140 2.89 -9.13 -24.04
N LEU A 141 3.05 -9.98 -23.04
CA LEU A 141 3.14 -9.62 -21.64
C LEU A 141 4.60 -9.32 -21.26
N PHE A 142 4.86 -8.11 -20.76
CA PHE A 142 6.13 -7.66 -20.23
C PHE A 142 6.11 -7.75 -18.70
N VAL A 143 7.00 -8.55 -18.15
CA VAL A 143 7.09 -8.83 -16.71
C VAL A 143 8.45 -8.36 -16.21
N PRO A 144 8.50 -7.33 -15.36
CA PRO A 144 9.73 -6.83 -14.77
C PRO A 144 10.33 -7.82 -13.76
N PRO A 145 11.64 -7.71 -13.50
CA PRO A 145 12.34 -8.62 -12.60
C PRO A 145 11.99 -8.33 -11.13
N ALA A 146 12.17 -9.33 -10.27
CA ALA A 146 12.27 -9.14 -8.83
C ALA A 146 13.75 -9.15 -8.39
N ILE A 147 14.09 -8.35 -7.37
CA ILE A 147 15.43 -8.36 -6.76
C ILE A 147 15.59 -9.61 -5.89
N LYS A 148 14.59 -9.87 -5.04
CA LYS A 148 14.53 -11.00 -4.11
C LYS A 148 13.08 -11.34 -3.79
N HIS A 149 12.87 -12.34 -2.95
CA HIS A 149 11.56 -12.79 -2.46
C HIS A 149 10.67 -11.64 -1.93
N GLU A 150 11.26 -10.61 -1.30
CA GLU A 150 10.51 -9.53 -0.65
C GLU A 150 10.53 -8.19 -1.42
N VAL A 151 11.35 -8.07 -2.47
CA VAL A 151 11.58 -6.79 -3.16
C VAL A 151 11.41 -6.97 -4.66
N GLY A 152 10.32 -6.39 -5.18
CA GLY A 152 9.87 -6.57 -6.55
C GLY A 152 10.18 -5.39 -7.47
N ALA A 153 9.41 -5.35 -8.55
CA ALA A 153 9.53 -4.34 -9.58
C ALA A 153 9.05 -2.96 -9.13
N ASP A 154 8.16 -2.92 -8.15
CA ASP A 154 7.74 -1.70 -7.44
C ASP A 154 8.90 -0.97 -6.76
N ALA A 155 9.75 -1.70 -6.03
CA ALA A 155 10.94 -1.11 -5.42
C ALA A 155 11.99 -0.69 -6.47
N LEU A 156 12.14 -1.46 -7.56
CA LEU A 156 12.98 -1.05 -8.68
C LEU A 156 12.45 0.24 -9.32
N ALA A 157 11.13 0.34 -9.48
CA ALA A 157 10.49 1.54 -9.99
C ALA A 157 10.72 2.73 -9.08
N LEU A 158 10.58 2.55 -7.76
CA LEU A 158 10.92 3.55 -6.76
C LEU A 158 12.36 4.06 -6.91
N ILE A 159 13.33 3.14 -7.00
CA ILE A 159 14.76 3.44 -7.13
C ILE A 159 15.06 4.26 -8.40
N VAL A 160 14.54 3.81 -9.54
CA VAL A 160 14.77 4.47 -10.84
C VAL A 160 14.10 5.84 -10.87
N LYS A 161 12.84 5.94 -10.43
CA LYS A 161 12.12 7.23 -10.46
C LYS A 161 12.62 8.23 -9.43
N ALA A 162 13.25 7.78 -8.34
CA ALA A 162 13.95 8.64 -7.40
C ALA A 162 15.34 9.10 -7.90
N GLY A 163 15.83 8.61 -9.05
CA GLY A 163 17.13 9.00 -9.61
C GLY A 163 18.33 8.51 -8.79
N MET A 164 18.15 7.42 -8.04
CA MET A 164 19.17 6.92 -7.09
C MET A 164 20.31 6.16 -7.78
N ILE A 165 20.14 5.82 -9.06
CA ILE A 165 21.14 5.12 -9.86
C ILE A 165 22.21 6.12 -10.32
N GLU A 166 21.78 7.28 -10.79
CA GLU A 166 22.64 8.33 -11.33
C GLU A 166 23.22 9.24 -10.24
N SER A 167 22.53 9.38 -9.11
CA SER A 167 22.93 10.24 -8.00
C SER A 167 23.96 9.58 -7.08
N ASN A 168 24.90 10.37 -6.58
CA ASN A 168 25.81 10.01 -5.49
C ASN A 168 25.37 10.57 -4.12
N GLU A 169 24.22 11.25 -4.08
CA GLU A 169 23.70 11.82 -2.84
C GLU A 169 23.25 10.73 -1.87
N ILE A 170 23.39 11.04 -0.58
CA ILE A 170 22.81 10.22 0.48
C ILE A 170 21.32 10.53 0.53
N ALA A 171 20.51 9.62 0.00
CA ALA A 171 19.08 9.81 -0.21
C ALA A 171 18.30 8.55 0.18
N ILE A 172 17.10 8.74 0.72
CA ILE A 172 16.17 7.66 0.98
C ILE A 172 14.89 7.84 0.16
N ALA A 173 14.42 6.77 -0.48
CA ALA A 173 13.12 6.72 -1.12
C ALA A 173 12.22 5.78 -0.33
N THR A 174 10.96 6.14 -0.15
CA THR A 174 9.96 5.33 0.53
C THR A 174 8.65 5.38 -0.24
N ASP A 175 8.13 4.22 -0.61
CA ASP A 175 6.74 4.09 -1.03
C ASP A 175 5.86 3.98 0.21
N TYR A 176 4.95 4.93 0.43
CA TYR A 176 4.10 4.96 1.62
C TYR A 176 2.83 4.13 1.41
N GLY A 177 3.01 2.83 1.16
CA GLY A 177 1.94 1.83 1.17
C GLY A 177 1.93 0.99 2.44
N THR A 178 1.02 0.01 2.49
CA THR A 178 0.92 -0.97 3.59
C THR A 178 2.24 -1.68 3.95
N ASN A 179 3.09 -1.95 2.95
CA ASN A 179 4.36 -2.67 3.09
C ASN A 179 5.60 -1.75 3.19
N ALA A 180 5.40 -0.44 3.04
CA ALA A 180 6.45 0.57 3.07
C ALA A 180 7.79 0.15 2.45
N GLU A 181 7.82 -0.08 1.13
CA GLU A 181 9.05 -0.38 0.39
C GLU A 181 10.01 0.82 0.43
N MET A 182 11.29 0.54 0.70
CA MET A 182 12.31 1.56 0.92
C MET A 182 13.59 1.26 0.18
N ALA A 183 14.26 2.31 -0.27
CA ALA A 183 15.61 2.26 -0.80
C ALA A 183 16.46 3.38 -0.20
N LEU A 184 17.67 3.08 0.24
CA LEU A 184 18.67 4.02 0.72
C LEU A 184 19.88 4.00 -0.21
N LYS A 185 20.26 5.13 -0.78
CA LYS A 185 21.55 5.32 -1.46
C LYS A 185 22.52 5.89 -0.46
N ALA A 186 23.63 5.20 -0.23
CA ALA A 186 24.72 5.68 0.62
C ALA A 186 26.05 5.09 0.13
N ASN A 187 27.11 5.90 0.10
CA ASN A 187 28.45 5.46 -0.30
C ASN A 187 28.49 4.74 -1.68
N GLY A 188 27.66 5.18 -2.63
CA GLY A 188 27.54 4.57 -3.96
C GLY A 188 26.68 3.30 -4.01
N VAL A 189 26.24 2.78 -2.87
CA VAL A 189 25.49 1.51 -2.76
C VAL A 189 24.02 1.79 -2.46
N ILE A 190 23.12 0.99 -3.05
CA ILE A 190 21.68 1.03 -2.76
C ILE A 190 21.31 -0.12 -1.83
N TYR A 191 20.74 0.18 -0.69
CA TYR A 191 20.20 -0.78 0.27
C TYR A 191 18.68 -0.76 0.20
N THR A 192 18.04 -1.92 0.12
CA THR A 192 16.57 -2.01 0.06
C THR A 192 16.01 -2.76 1.26
N GLY A 193 14.79 -2.42 1.64
CA GLY A 193 14.04 -3.10 2.69
C GLY A 193 12.56 -2.80 2.58
N SER A 194 11.75 -3.56 3.30
CA SER A 194 10.29 -3.34 3.38
C SER A 194 9.88 -3.53 4.84
N ALA A 195 9.09 -2.60 5.34
CA ALA A 195 8.54 -2.64 6.69
C ALA A 195 7.03 -2.82 6.62
N ALA A 196 6.49 -3.84 7.29
CA ALA A 196 5.05 -3.98 7.46
C ALA A 196 4.51 -2.83 8.33
N ALA A 197 4.27 -1.66 7.73
CA ALA A 197 3.68 -0.48 8.36
C ALA A 197 2.22 -0.74 8.71
N GLY A 198 1.58 -1.68 8.03
CA GLY A 198 0.19 -2.03 8.22
C GLY A 198 -0.73 -1.03 7.53
N PRO A 199 -2.03 -1.32 7.49
CA PRO A 199 -2.94 -0.59 6.61
C PRO A 199 -3.49 0.71 7.23
N ALA A 200 -2.97 1.11 8.42
CA ALA A 200 -3.33 2.36 9.10
C ALA A 200 -3.04 3.61 8.25
N LEU A 201 -1.97 3.59 7.45
CA LEU A 201 -1.64 4.68 6.51
C LEU A 201 -2.59 4.78 5.32
N GLU A 202 -3.43 3.77 5.12
CA GLU A 202 -4.50 3.75 4.12
C GLU A 202 -5.88 3.97 4.78
N GLY A 203 -5.91 4.26 6.08
CA GLY A 203 -7.11 4.45 6.86
C GLY A 203 -7.80 3.14 7.29
N GLN A 204 -7.21 1.97 7.07
CA GLN A 204 -7.78 0.73 7.63
C GLN A 204 -7.28 0.54 9.08
N GLU A 205 -7.95 -0.27 9.90
CA GLU A 205 -7.66 -0.42 11.35
C GLU A 205 -7.84 0.86 12.21
N ILE A 206 -8.26 1.96 11.61
CA ILE A 206 -8.69 3.20 12.27
C ILE A 206 -10.23 3.20 12.29
N GLU A 207 -10.86 3.50 13.44
CA GLU A 207 -12.31 3.31 13.66
C GLU A 207 -13.18 4.02 12.61
N TYR A 208 -12.88 5.29 12.32
CA TYR A 208 -13.51 6.08 11.26
C TYR A 208 -12.61 6.23 10.03
N GLY A 209 -11.60 5.38 9.92
CA GLY A 209 -10.66 5.44 8.83
C GLY A 209 -11.25 4.93 7.52
N SER A 210 -10.77 5.50 6.42
CA SER A 210 -11.20 5.10 5.08
C SER A 210 -10.09 5.35 4.08
N ILE A 211 -10.08 4.57 3.00
CA ILE A 211 -9.27 4.91 1.83
C ILE A 211 -9.71 6.28 1.29
N ALA A 212 -8.77 6.97 0.64
CA ALA A 212 -9.07 8.23 -0.03
C ALA A 212 -10.25 8.05 -1.00
N SER A 213 -11.34 8.77 -0.72
CA SER A 213 -12.55 8.80 -1.55
C SER A 213 -13.29 10.11 -1.29
N PRO A 214 -14.25 10.50 -2.16
CA PRO A 214 -15.05 11.70 -1.93
C PRO A 214 -15.75 11.66 -0.57
N HIS A 215 -15.83 12.82 0.07
CA HIS A 215 -16.35 13.02 1.43
C HIS A 215 -15.49 12.42 2.55
N THR A 216 -14.18 12.24 2.35
CA THR A 216 -13.26 11.78 3.40
C THR A 216 -12.29 12.90 3.79
N ILE A 217 -12.01 13.06 5.09
CA ILE A 217 -11.05 14.05 5.61
C ILE A 217 -9.64 13.64 5.16
N SER A 218 -8.97 14.54 4.43
CA SER A 218 -7.62 14.33 3.87
C SER A 218 -6.52 15.03 4.65
N ASP A 219 -6.87 16.14 5.31
CA ASP A 219 -5.96 16.96 6.09
C ASP A 219 -6.74 17.75 7.16
N VAL A 220 -6.04 18.30 8.14
CA VAL A 220 -6.58 19.18 9.19
C VAL A 220 -5.60 20.31 9.53
N GLU A 221 -6.11 21.46 9.97
CA GLU A 221 -5.28 22.57 10.45
C GLU A 221 -5.93 23.26 11.67
N PHE A 222 -5.13 23.82 12.58
CA PHE A 222 -5.69 24.59 13.69
C PHE A 222 -5.93 26.06 13.31
N GLU A 223 -7.14 26.54 13.53
CA GLU A 223 -7.50 27.96 13.49
C GLU A 223 -7.79 28.43 14.93
N GLY A 224 -6.75 28.95 15.60
CA GLY A 224 -6.81 29.24 17.04
C GLY A 224 -6.87 27.95 17.87
N GLU A 225 -7.92 27.78 18.67
CA GLU A 225 -8.14 26.56 19.47
C GLU A 225 -8.99 25.50 18.76
N ASN A 226 -9.50 25.82 17.56
CA ASN A 226 -10.42 24.97 16.81
C ASN A 226 -9.71 24.28 15.64
N LEU A 227 -10.26 23.15 15.20
CA LEU A 227 -9.70 22.29 14.17
C LEU A 227 -10.51 22.42 12.87
N ARG A 228 -9.89 22.92 11.82
CA ARG A 228 -10.43 22.94 10.46
C ARG A 228 -10.19 21.59 9.82
N CYS A 229 -11.25 20.96 9.30
CA CYS A 229 -11.13 19.76 8.47
C CYS A 229 -10.99 20.15 6.99
N TYR A 230 -10.21 19.39 6.23
CA TYR A 230 -10.17 19.45 4.76
C TYR A 230 -10.70 18.17 4.16
N VAL A 231 -11.78 18.26 3.38
CA VAL A 231 -12.55 17.11 2.90
C VAL A 231 -12.40 16.98 1.38
N LEU A 232 -12.16 15.76 0.91
CA LEU A 232 -12.05 15.47 -0.51
C LEU A 232 -13.41 15.64 -1.20
N ASP A 233 -13.46 16.42 -2.28
CA ASP A 233 -14.63 16.53 -3.15
C ASP A 233 -14.73 15.34 -4.14
N ARG A 234 -15.63 15.45 -5.12
CA ARG A 234 -15.83 14.41 -6.15
C ARG A 234 -14.63 14.26 -7.08
N ASP A 235 -13.86 15.32 -7.27
CA ASP A 235 -12.68 15.35 -8.12
C ASP A 235 -11.39 15.05 -7.31
N MET A 236 -11.56 14.54 -6.08
CA MET A 236 -10.49 14.21 -5.14
C MET A 236 -9.62 15.42 -4.76
N THR A 237 -10.19 16.61 -4.78
CA THR A 237 -9.54 17.86 -4.35
C THR A 237 -9.92 18.17 -2.91
N ALA A 238 -8.94 18.54 -2.08
CA ALA A 238 -9.17 18.92 -0.69
C ALA A 238 -9.84 20.30 -0.61
N THR A 239 -11.04 20.35 -0.03
CA THR A 239 -11.83 21.58 0.15
C THR A 239 -12.05 21.85 1.64
N ARG A 240 -12.37 23.10 2.01
CA ARG A 240 -12.60 23.46 3.42
C ARG A 240 -13.88 22.80 3.95
N GLY A 241 -13.71 21.93 4.93
CA GLY A 241 -14.78 21.39 5.76
C GLY A 241 -15.07 22.28 6.96
N ASP A 242 -15.78 21.70 7.92
CA ASP A 242 -16.18 22.36 9.16
C ASP A 242 -14.96 22.77 10.00
N LEU A 243 -15.13 23.86 10.73
CA LEU A 243 -14.32 24.23 11.87
C LEU A 243 -14.99 23.68 13.12
N VAL A 244 -14.33 22.80 13.86
CA VAL A 244 -14.89 22.17 15.04
C VAL A 244 -14.03 22.40 16.27
N ASN A 245 -14.65 22.43 17.44
CA ASN A 245 -13.93 22.31 18.70
C ASN A 245 -13.46 20.85 18.86
N PRO A 246 -12.14 20.56 18.82
CA PRO A 246 -11.65 19.18 18.82
C PRO A 246 -11.90 18.42 20.13
N LYS A 247 -12.30 19.11 21.21
CA LYS A 247 -12.58 18.50 22.52
C LYS A 247 -14.06 18.13 22.71
N THR A 248 -14.96 18.79 21.98
CA THR A 248 -16.42 18.63 22.18
C THR A 248 -17.17 18.23 20.91
N GLY A 249 -16.57 18.44 19.72
CA GLY A 249 -17.23 18.26 18.43
C GLY A 249 -18.17 19.40 18.05
N GLU A 250 -18.21 20.49 18.83
CA GLU A 250 -19.06 21.64 18.53
C GLU A 250 -18.62 22.29 17.22
N ILE A 251 -19.56 22.49 16.30
CA ILE A 251 -19.32 23.15 15.00
C ILE A 251 -19.27 24.67 15.24
N ILE A 252 -18.12 25.26 14.97
CA ILE A 252 -17.87 26.71 15.06
C ILE A 252 -18.22 27.39 13.73
N GLU A 253 -17.88 26.75 12.61
CA GLU A 253 -18.18 27.20 11.26
C GLU A 253 -18.45 25.97 10.39
N LYS A 254 -19.49 26.03 9.56
CA LYS A 254 -19.86 24.94 8.67
C LYS A 254 -19.16 25.07 7.31
N GLY A 255 -18.55 23.99 6.85
CA GLY A 255 -17.95 23.87 5.54
C GLY A 255 -18.96 23.45 4.46
N GLU A 256 -18.44 23.26 3.25
CA GLU A 256 -19.27 22.98 2.05
C GLU A 256 -19.63 21.50 1.90
N LEU A 257 -18.78 20.61 2.41
CA LEU A 257 -18.93 19.17 2.28
C LEU A 257 -19.10 18.53 3.64
N THR A 258 -19.91 17.47 3.69
CA THR A 258 -19.94 16.54 4.82
C THR A 258 -18.82 15.51 4.71
N ALA A 259 -18.32 15.04 5.84
CA ALA A 259 -17.33 13.97 5.95
C ALA A 259 -17.98 12.65 6.41
N LYS A 260 -17.49 11.53 5.87
CA LYS A 260 -17.91 10.16 6.22
C LYS A 260 -16.79 9.33 6.89
N GLY A 261 -15.58 9.87 6.95
CA GLY A 261 -14.41 9.21 7.54
C GLY A 261 -13.15 10.07 7.39
N ILE A 262 -12.01 9.52 7.81
CA ILE A 262 -10.68 10.14 7.72
C ILE A 262 -9.70 9.24 6.96
N THR A 263 -8.90 9.82 6.08
CA THR A 263 -7.84 9.09 5.37
C THR A 263 -6.64 8.85 6.28
N GLY A 264 -5.77 7.91 5.92
CA GLY A 264 -4.49 7.76 6.63
C GLY A 264 -3.63 9.03 6.58
N THR A 265 -3.62 9.80 5.48
CA THR A 265 -2.93 11.10 5.42
C THR A 265 -3.55 12.12 6.38
N GLY A 266 -4.88 12.12 6.49
CA GLY A 266 -5.62 12.94 7.46
C GLY A 266 -5.31 12.55 8.91
N VAL A 267 -5.11 11.25 9.18
CA VAL A 267 -4.65 10.77 10.50
C VAL A 267 -3.25 11.29 10.82
N ILE A 268 -2.31 11.23 9.87
CA ILE A 268 -0.95 11.78 10.06
C ILE A 268 -1.00 13.28 10.36
N ALA A 269 -1.80 14.03 9.60
CA ALA A 269 -2.00 15.44 9.84
C ALA A 269 -2.62 15.73 11.22
N LEU A 270 -3.62 14.95 11.62
CA LEU A 270 -4.27 15.07 12.93
C LEU A 270 -3.31 14.79 14.08
N ILE A 271 -2.45 13.78 13.95
CA ILE A 271 -1.44 13.45 14.94
C ILE A 271 -0.44 14.60 15.10
N GLU A 272 0.11 15.12 13.99
CA GLU A 272 1.00 16.28 14.04
C GLU A 272 0.32 17.46 14.72
N ALA A 273 -0.86 17.82 14.24
CA ALA A 273 -1.59 18.99 14.69
C ALA A 273 -1.96 18.88 16.17
N GLY A 274 -2.39 17.68 16.60
CA GLY A 274 -2.70 17.37 17.99
C GLY A 274 -1.46 17.40 18.90
N MET A 275 -0.30 16.90 18.44
CA MET A 275 0.95 16.96 19.19
C MET A 275 1.45 18.41 19.33
N ARG A 276 1.44 19.17 18.24
CA ARG A 276 1.82 20.60 18.21
C ARG A 276 0.98 21.44 19.17
N ASN A 277 -0.32 21.16 19.26
CA ASN A 277 -1.26 21.86 20.14
C ASN A 277 -1.42 21.20 21.53
N LYS A 278 -0.59 20.20 21.86
CA LYS A 278 -0.60 19.47 23.15
C LYS A 278 -1.92 18.78 23.49
N LEU A 279 -2.79 18.56 22.50
CA LEU A 279 -3.95 17.68 22.64
C LEU A 279 -3.56 16.21 22.53
N ILE A 280 -2.39 15.91 21.98
CA ILE A 280 -1.79 14.58 22.00
C ILE A 280 -0.47 14.69 22.77
N VAL A 281 -0.37 13.90 23.84
CA VAL A 281 0.88 13.65 24.56
C VAL A 281 1.00 12.15 24.68
N LEU A 282 1.89 11.56 23.90
CA LEU A 282 1.97 10.11 23.73
C LEU A 282 2.02 9.36 25.08
N PRO A 283 1.26 8.27 25.23
CA PRO A 283 0.46 7.61 24.19
C PRO A 283 -1.01 8.06 24.19
N LYS A 284 -1.33 9.22 24.78
CA LYS A 284 -2.71 9.62 25.10
C LYS A 284 -3.14 10.93 24.47
N ILE A 285 -4.40 10.95 24.06
CA ILE A 285 -5.17 12.16 23.76
C ILE A 285 -5.59 12.82 25.09
N GLN A 286 -5.32 14.12 25.22
CA GLN A 286 -5.48 14.95 26.41
C GLN A 286 -6.84 15.68 26.44
N THR A 287 -7.88 15.04 25.92
CA THR A 287 -9.27 15.50 26.02
C THR A 287 -10.00 14.77 27.16
N PRO A 288 -11.12 15.30 27.70
CA PRO A 288 -11.81 14.70 28.85
C PRO A 288 -12.23 13.23 28.63
N ASP A 289 -12.57 12.86 27.40
CA ASP A 289 -12.99 11.52 27.00
C ASP A 289 -11.89 10.72 26.29
N GLY A 290 -10.70 11.30 26.10
CA GLY A 290 -9.59 10.67 25.39
C GLY A 290 -9.84 10.49 23.88
N VAL A 291 -10.68 11.35 23.30
CA VAL A 291 -11.07 11.36 21.89
C VAL A 291 -10.85 12.76 21.29
N LEU A 292 -10.34 12.83 20.07
CA LEU A 292 -10.45 14.04 19.24
C LEU A 292 -11.72 13.95 18.40
N HIS A 293 -12.54 14.98 18.47
CA HIS A 293 -13.80 15.08 17.73
C HIS A 293 -13.57 15.91 16.47
N LEU A 294 -13.88 15.33 15.32
CA LEU A 294 -13.82 15.96 14.02
C LEU A 294 -15.23 16.27 13.53
N GLN A 295 -15.29 16.85 12.33
CA GLN A 295 -16.51 17.11 11.59
C GLN A 295 -17.44 15.87 11.51
N ASP A 296 -18.75 16.12 11.46
CA ASP A 296 -19.81 15.10 11.25
C ASP A 296 -19.77 13.93 12.24
N GLY A 297 -19.25 14.16 13.44
CA GLY A 297 -19.18 13.16 14.51
C GLY A 297 -18.10 12.09 14.31
N ILE A 298 -17.18 12.31 13.36
CA ILE A 298 -15.99 11.48 13.19
C ILE A 298 -15.11 11.62 14.44
N LYS A 299 -14.58 10.50 14.92
CA LYS A 299 -13.78 10.43 16.13
C LYS A 299 -12.43 9.81 15.85
N PHE A 300 -11.43 10.28 16.58
CA PHE A 300 -10.11 9.68 16.63
C PHE A 300 -9.76 9.36 18.08
N THR A 301 -9.55 8.09 18.37
CA THR A 301 -9.41 7.55 19.73
C THR A 301 -7.96 7.26 20.10
N ASN A 302 -7.71 6.97 21.38
CA ASN A 302 -6.40 6.46 21.83
C ASN A 302 -6.01 5.15 21.14
N LYS A 303 -6.98 4.31 20.77
CA LYS A 303 -6.70 3.07 20.03
C LYS A 303 -6.17 3.40 18.63
N ASP A 304 -6.83 4.33 17.94
CA ASP A 304 -6.42 4.79 16.61
C ASP A 304 -5.03 5.43 16.64
N LEU A 305 -4.73 6.23 17.69
CA LEU A 305 -3.40 6.81 17.91
C LEU A 305 -2.32 5.75 18.06
N ILE A 306 -2.59 4.67 18.79
CA ILE A 306 -1.64 3.56 18.96
C ILE A 306 -1.42 2.83 17.63
N GLU A 307 -2.47 2.53 16.87
CA GLU A 307 -2.33 1.84 15.58
C GLU A 307 -1.58 2.69 14.55
N ALA A 308 -1.90 3.98 14.45
CA ALA A 308 -1.15 4.91 13.60
C ALA A 308 0.32 5.05 14.06
N GLY A 309 0.56 5.10 15.38
CA GLY A 309 1.91 5.15 15.95
C GLY A 309 2.75 3.91 15.62
N ARG A 310 2.14 2.72 15.55
CA ARG A 310 2.83 1.49 15.09
C ARG A 310 3.29 1.61 13.64
N ALA A 311 2.47 2.19 12.76
CA ALA A 311 2.83 2.38 11.36
C ALA A 311 3.97 3.41 11.20
N ILE A 312 3.86 4.55 11.87
CA ILE A 312 4.92 5.58 11.88
C ILE A 312 6.24 4.99 12.42
N GLY A 313 6.15 4.26 13.53
CA GLY A 313 7.28 3.59 14.15
C GLY A 313 7.93 2.53 13.26
N ALA A 314 7.14 1.75 12.51
CA ALA A 314 7.67 0.74 11.60
C ALA A 314 8.49 1.35 10.46
N ILE A 315 7.99 2.46 9.88
CA ILE A 315 8.70 3.22 8.84
C ILE A 315 10.02 3.77 9.39
N ARG A 316 9.99 4.46 10.53
CA ARG A 316 11.20 5.04 11.12
C ARG A 316 12.22 3.96 11.53
N ALA A 317 11.76 2.82 12.06
CA ALA A 317 12.61 1.66 12.33
C ALA A 317 13.24 1.10 11.05
N GLY A 318 12.50 1.08 9.93
CA GLY A 318 13.02 0.73 8.61
C GLY A 318 14.15 1.66 8.16
N HIS A 319 13.95 2.97 8.26
CA HIS A 319 15.00 3.96 7.94
C HIS A 319 16.27 3.76 8.78
N ILE A 320 16.11 3.59 10.10
CA ILE A 320 17.22 3.32 11.02
C ILE A 320 17.95 2.03 10.63
N THR A 321 17.22 1.00 10.23
CA THR A 321 17.80 -0.30 9.85
C THR A 321 18.64 -0.20 8.58
N LEU A 322 18.16 0.53 7.58
CA LEU A 322 18.93 0.76 6.35
C LEU A 322 20.18 1.58 6.64
N CYS A 323 20.08 2.65 7.44
CA CYS A 323 21.24 3.45 7.84
C CYS A 323 22.26 2.62 8.62
N ALA A 324 21.81 1.76 9.54
CA ALA A 324 22.67 0.86 10.30
C ALA A 324 23.41 -0.12 9.38
N SER A 325 22.74 -0.61 8.34
CA SER A 325 23.32 -1.52 7.33
C SER A 325 24.32 -0.82 6.42
N ALA A 326 24.09 0.47 6.14
CA ALA A 326 24.99 1.32 5.37
C ALA A 326 26.14 1.91 6.18
N GLY A 327 26.09 1.81 7.52
CA GLY A 327 27.10 2.36 8.43
C GLY A 327 27.06 3.90 8.53
N ILE A 328 25.90 4.51 8.31
CA ILE A 328 25.68 5.96 8.40
C ILE A 328 24.72 6.31 9.54
N ASP A 329 24.78 7.55 10.02
CA ASP A 329 23.79 8.10 10.94
C ASP A 329 22.58 8.70 10.19
N MET A 330 21.41 8.75 10.83
CA MET A 330 20.21 9.37 10.22
C MET A 330 20.39 10.86 9.95
N GLU A 331 21.33 11.51 10.65
CA GLU A 331 21.71 12.90 10.43
C GLU A 331 22.43 13.12 9.08
N GLU A 332 22.89 12.07 8.41
CA GLU A 332 23.50 12.18 7.08
C GLU A 332 22.44 12.20 5.95
N LEU A 333 21.19 11.83 6.24
CA LEU A 333 20.08 11.83 5.29
C LEU A 333 19.56 13.26 5.07
N GLN A 334 19.91 13.87 3.93
CA GLN A 334 19.45 15.21 3.56
C GLN A 334 18.30 15.19 2.55
N THR A 335 18.22 14.14 1.74
CA THR A 335 17.25 13.99 0.66
C THR A 335 16.30 12.82 0.95
N ALA A 336 14.99 13.06 0.83
CA ALA A 336 13.97 12.03 0.90
C ALA A 336 13.00 12.08 -0.28
N HIS A 337 12.64 10.94 -0.82
CA HIS A 337 11.65 10.79 -1.89
C HIS A 337 10.43 10.03 -1.37
N MET A 338 9.25 10.59 -1.56
CA MET A 338 7.96 9.99 -1.19
C MET A 338 7.24 9.49 -2.43
N SER A 339 6.89 8.21 -2.44
CA SER A 339 6.14 7.54 -3.51
C SER A 339 4.83 6.94 -2.97
N GLY A 340 4.00 6.49 -3.90
CA GLY A 340 2.73 5.83 -3.63
C GLY A 340 1.60 6.83 -3.43
N ALA A 341 0.38 6.31 -3.35
CA ALA A 341 -0.80 7.15 -3.18
C ALA A 341 -0.71 7.99 -1.91
N ALA A 342 -0.43 7.37 -0.75
CA ALA A 342 -0.29 8.14 0.49
C ALA A 342 0.90 9.10 0.42
N GLY A 343 2.06 8.68 -0.11
CA GLY A 343 3.24 9.55 -0.21
C GLY A 343 3.02 10.78 -1.09
N THR A 344 2.13 10.71 -2.08
CA THR A 344 1.80 11.83 -2.98
C THR A 344 0.83 12.84 -2.35
N TYR A 345 -0.15 12.37 -1.58
CA TYR A 345 -1.18 13.24 -0.99
C TYR A 345 -0.87 13.68 0.45
N MET A 346 0.05 13.00 1.13
CA MET A 346 0.44 13.33 2.50
C MET A 346 1.13 14.68 2.55
N ASP A 347 0.78 15.48 3.56
CA ASP A 347 1.52 16.70 3.87
C ASP A 347 2.93 16.31 4.34
N ALA A 348 3.92 16.54 3.48
CA ALA A 348 5.31 16.21 3.75
C ALA A 348 5.88 16.96 4.96
N ALA A 349 5.41 18.18 5.25
CA ALA A 349 5.85 18.92 6.44
C ALA A 349 5.32 18.24 7.71
N LYS A 350 4.03 17.84 7.72
CA LYS A 350 3.43 17.15 8.86
C LYS A 350 4.04 15.75 9.06
N ALA A 351 4.23 15.01 7.96
CA ALA A 351 4.91 13.71 7.96
C ALA A 351 6.34 13.78 8.50
N HIS A 352 7.08 14.84 8.13
CA HIS A 352 8.41 15.11 8.67
C HIS A 352 8.39 15.35 10.17
N LYS A 353 7.40 16.09 10.70
CA LYS A 353 7.31 16.34 12.15
C LYS A 353 6.95 15.13 12.99
N VAL A 354 6.22 14.16 12.44
CA VAL A 354 5.92 12.90 13.15
C VAL A 354 7.01 11.83 12.97
N GLY A 355 7.95 12.02 12.04
CA GLY A 355 9.09 11.13 11.83
C GLY A 355 8.87 10.02 10.82
N MET A 356 7.91 10.21 9.92
CA MET A 356 7.75 9.37 8.73
C MET A 356 8.76 9.71 7.64
N ILE A 357 9.38 10.90 7.71
CA ILE A 357 10.50 11.34 6.88
C ILE A 357 11.69 11.56 7.82
N PRO A 358 12.93 11.23 7.42
CA PRO A 358 14.10 11.50 8.25
C PRO A 358 14.15 12.95 8.72
N TYR A 359 14.37 13.14 10.02
CA TYR A 359 14.36 14.47 10.64
C TYR A 359 15.40 15.43 10.06
N ASN A 360 16.54 14.93 9.59
CA ASN A 360 17.56 15.78 8.98
C ASN A 360 17.34 16.04 7.48
N ALA A 361 16.29 15.46 6.88
CA ALA A 361 15.94 15.77 5.51
C ALA A 361 15.64 17.27 5.40
N ASN A 362 16.30 17.92 4.44
CA ASN A 362 16.10 19.33 4.10
C ASN A 362 15.49 19.50 2.70
N TYR A 363 15.46 18.41 1.93
CA TYR A 363 14.78 18.29 0.65
C TYR A 363 13.89 17.05 0.63
N VAL A 364 12.62 17.24 0.30
CA VAL A 364 11.66 16.16 0.10
C VAL A 364 11.03 16.31 -1.26
N SER A 365 11.01 15.24 -2.07
CA SER A 365 10.26 15.22 -3.32
C SER A 365 9.12 14.21 -3.27
N GLN A 366 7.93 14.58 -3.77
CA GLN A 366 6.81 13.66 -3.95
C GLN A 366 6.71 13.26 -5.42
N ILE A 367 6.93 11.98 -5.73
CA ILE A 367 7.21 11.49 -7.08
C ILE A 367 6.09 10.62 -7.70
N GLY A 368 4.93 10.54 -7.04
CA GLY A 368 3.74 9.88 -7.60
C GLY A 368 3.76 8.36 -7.52
N ASN A 369 2.96 7.72 -8.38
CA ASN A 369 2.99 6.27 -8.57
C ASN A 369 4.13 5.88 -9.52
N THR A 370 5.22 5.39 -8.92
CA THR A 370 6.42 4.98 -9.63
C THR A 370 6.20 3.68 -10.42
N SER A 371 5.49 2.70 -9.86
CA SER A 371 5.17 1.41 -10.50
C SER A 371 4.41 1.57 -11.82
N LEU A 372 3.34 2.36 -11.85
CA LEU A 372 2.54 2.61 -13.05
C LEU A 372 3.37 3.36 -14.10
N THR A 373 4.17 4.34 -13.66
CA THR A 373 5.07 5.08 -14.54
C THR A 373 6.06 4.14 -15.22
N VAL A 374 6.68 3.24 -14.47
CA VAL A 374 7.65 2.28 -15.01
C VAL A 374 6.99 1.19 -15.86
N ALA A 375 5.79 0.73 -15.51
CA ALA A 375 5.02 -0.17 -16.37
C ALA A 375 4.76 0.46 -17.75
N ARG A 376 4.44 1.76 -17.80
CA ARG A 376 4.29 2.51 -19.06
C ARG A 376 5.63 2.63 -19.80
N GLU A 377 6.72 2.94 -19.10
CA GLU A 377 8.05 3.04 -19.74
C GLU A 377 8.50 1.71 -20.35
N ILE A 378 8.25 0.57 -19.68
CA ILE A 378 8.50 -0.79 -20.19
C ILE A 378 7.64 -1.07 -21.44
N LEU A 379 6.34 -0.72 -21.38
CA LEU A 379 5.41 -0.92 -22.50
C LEU A 379 5.90 -0.23 -23.78
N LEU A 380 6.41 1.01 -23.63
CA LEU A 380 6.88 1.85 -24.72
C LEU A 380 8.30 1.50 -25.16
N SER A 381 9.15 1.01 -24.26
CA SER A 381 10.54 0.66 -24.53
C SER A 381 10.93 -0.68 -23.90
N GLU A 382 11.19 -1.67 -24.76
CA GLU A 382 11.70 -2.98 -24.30
C GLU A 382 13.06 -2.86 -23.59
N ASP A 383 13.92 -1.92 -24.00
CA ASP A 383 15.22 -1.70 -23.36
C ASP A 383 15.09 -1.34 -21.88
N ARG A 384 14.01 -0.64 -21.50
CA ARG A 384 13.72 -0.30 -20.10
C ARG A 384 13.56 -1.56 -19.25
N LEU A 385 12.96 -2.63 -19.79
CA LEU A 385 12.80 -3.90 -19.09
C LEU A 385 14.16 -4.53 -18.75
N TRP A 386 15.08 -4.53 -19.72
CA TRP A 386 16.40 -5.13 -19.56
C TRP A 386 17.36 -4.26 -18.72
N GLU A 387 17.16 -2.95 -18.72
CA GLU A 387 17.81 -2.03 -17.79
C GLU A 387 17.44 -2.35 -16.35
N LEU A 388 16.14 -2.55 -16.06
CA LEU A 388 15.68 -2.96 -14.72
C LEU A 388 16.28 -4.29 -14.28
N GLN A 389 16.48 -5.24 -15.21
CA GLN A 389 17.17 -6.50 -14.92
C GLN A 389 18.63 -6.30 -14.52
N THR A 390 19.31 -5.34 -15.16
CA THR A 390 20.70 -5.01 -14.83
C THR A 390 20.76 -4.41 -13.44
N ILE A 391 19.89 -3.44 -13.15
CA ILE A 391 19.78 -2.80 -11.83
C ILE A 391 19.45 -3.82 -10.74
N ALA A 392 18.49 -4.74 -10.99
CA ALA A 392 18.13 -5.78 -10.03
C ALA A 392 19.33 -6.65 -9.63
N LYS A 393 20.20 -6.99 -10.60
CA LYS A 393 21.42 -7.77 -10.36
C LYS A 393 22.48 -7.02 -9.54
N GLU A 394 22.53 -5.69 -9.64
CA GLU A 394 23.46 -4.87 -8.85
C GLU A 394 23.01 -4.74 -7.38
N ILE A 395 21.69 -4.69 -7.13
CA ILE A 395 21.11 -4.41 -5.81
C ILE A 395 20.86 -5.70 -4.99
N VAL A 396 20.81 -6.87 -5.64
CA VAL A 396 20.47 -8.14 -4.96
C VAL A 396 21.34 -8.46 -3.73
N GLY A 397 22.61 -8.03 -3.75
CA GLY A 397 23.57 -8.26 -2.68
C GLY A 397 23.38 -7.39 -1.43
N THR A 398 22.57 -6.34 -1.51
CA THR A 398 22.47 -5.27 -0.50
C THR A 398 21.06 -5.11 0.06
N HIS A 399 20.16 -6.05 -0.28
CA HIS A 399 18.84 -6.16 0.32
C HIS A 399 18.91 -6.59 1.80
N VAL A 400 18.19 -5.86 2.67
CA VAL A 400 18.13 -6.09 4.11
C VAL A 400 16.77 -6.70 4.50
N MET A 401 16.78 -7.97 4.91
CA MET A 401 15.58 -8.66 5.38
C MET A 401 15.22 -8.23 6.81
N PHE A 402 14.29 -7.29 6.95
CA PHE A 402 13.90 -6.70 8.25
C PHE A 402 13.39 -7.75 9.25
N ALA A 403 12.70 -8.80 8.79
CA ALA A 403 12.21 -9.89 9.63
C ALA A 403 13.32 -10.65 10.40
N THR A 404 14.56 -10.59 9.90
CA THR A 404 15.73 -11.23 10.54
C THR A 404 16.77 -10.22 11.04
N SER A 405 16.49 -8.93 10.89
CA SER A 405 17.41 -7.86 11.29
C SER A 405 17.27 -7.54 12.77
N ASP A 406 18.34 -7.78 13.53
CA ASP A 406 18.42 -7.36 14.94
C ASP A 406 18.28 -5.83 15.06
N ALA A 407 18.81 -5.07 14.09
CA ALA A 407 18.68 -3.61 14.09
C ALA A 407 17.22 -3.18 13.95
N PHE A 408 16.44 -3.82 13.06
CA PHE A 408 15.02 -3.53 12.89
C PHE A 408 14.23 -3.89 14.14
N LYS A 409 14.43 -5.10 14.66
CA LYS A 409 13.78 -5.57 15.88
C LYS A 409 14.01 -4.59 17.03
N GLU A 410 15.26 -4.17 17.23
CA GLU A 410 15.63 -3.27 18.30
C GLU A 410 15.10 -1.85 18.10
N ALA A 411 15.20 -1.30 16.88
CA ALA A 411 14.63 0.00 16.54
C ALA A 411 13.11 0.00 16.74
N TYR A 412 12.40 -1.01 16.22
CA TYR A 412 10.94 -1.09 16.31
C TYR A 412 10.45 -1.27 17.75
N MET A 413 11.15 -2.03 18.59
CA MET A 413 10.81 -2.09 20.02
C MET A 413 10.92 -0.73 20.71
N LEU A 414 11.91 0.08 20.35
CA LEU A 414 12.05 1.44 20.89
C LEU A 414 10.96 2.37 20.34
N GLU A 415 10.57 2.21 19.09
CA GLU A 415 9.46 2.94 18.47
C GLU A 415 8.12 2.62 19.14
N LEU A 416 7.85 1.34 19.42
CA LEU A 416 6.67 0.94 20.19
C LEU A 416 6.67 1.55 21.59
N ALA A 417 7.83 1.61 22.25
CA ALA A 417 7.92 2.25 23.56
C ALA A 417 7.71 3.77 23.48
N TYR A 418 8.13 4.42 22.39
CA TYR A 418 7.87 5.84 22.13
C TYR A 418 6.39 6.11 21.86
N TRP A 419 5.80 5.42 20.90
CA TRP A 419 4.42 5.63 20.44
C TRP A 419 3.36 5.09 21.39
N ASN A 420 3.53 3.86 21.87
CA ASN A 420 2.47 3.13 22.59
C ASN A 420 2.60 3.24 24.11
N GLU A 421 3.82 3.45 24.62
CA GLU A 421 4.09 3.56 26.06
C GLU A 421 4.44 4.99 26.51
N GLY A 422 4.55 5.94 25.57
CA GLY A 422 4.86 7.35 25.86
C GLY A 422 6.28 7.62 26.35
N MET A 423 7.25 6.81 25.92
CA MET A 423 8.66 7.09 26.20
C MET A 423 9.01 8.49 25.68
N ALA A 424 9.64 9.32 26.50
CA ALA A 424 10.10 10.63 26.06
C ALA A 424 11.12 10.51 24.91
N PHE A 425 11.07 11.43 23.94
CA PHE A 425 11.96 11.40 22.76
C PHE A 425 13.46 11.38 23.13
N LYS A 426 13.87 12.11 24.16
CA LYS A 426 15.26 12.06 24.69
C LYS A 426 15.68 10.67 25.19
N MET A 427 14.73 9.90 25.73
CA MET A 427 15.00 8.52 26.14
C MET A 427 15.14 7.60 24.92
N LEU A 428 14.31 7.77 23.88
CA LEU A 428 14.46 7.07 22.61
C LEU A 428 15.88 7.28 22.04
N GLN A 429 16.33 8.54 21.90
CA GLN A 429 17.69 8.88 21.45
C GLN A 429 18.78 8.20 22.30
N LYS A 430 18.63 8.24 23.63
CA LYS A 430 19.58 7.59 24.55
C LYS A 430 19.64 6.08 24.35
N PHE A 431 18.50 5.42 24.13
CA PHE A 431 18.46 3.97 23.93
C PHE A 431 18.97 3.55 22.56
N LEU A 432 18.70 4.32 21.49
CA LEU A 432 19.31 4.12 20.18
C LEU A 432 20.85 4.12 20.30
N LYS A 433 21.41 5.14 20.93
CA LYS A 433 22.85 5.23 21.20
C LYS A 433 23.37 4.04 22.02
N LYS A 434 22.65 3.63 23.08
CA LYS A 434 23.04 2.48 23.91
C LYS A 434 23.06 1.17 23.11
N LYS A 435 22.13 1.01 22.17
CA LYS A 435 22.04 -0.15 21.29
C LYS A 435 22.93 -0.05 20.05
N LYS A 436 23.71 1.03 19.91
CA LYS A 436 24.58 1.32 18.76
C LYS A 436 23.79 1.37 17.43
N LEU A 437 22.57 1.91 17.49
CA LEU A 437 21.75 2.19 16.32
C LEU A 437 21.95 3.65 15.88
N PRO A 438 21.74 3.95 14.58
CA PRO A 438 21.77 5.31 14.05
C PRO A 438 20.96 6.28 14.90
N ILE A 439 21.56 7.42 15.22
CA ILE A 439 20.95 8.41 16.12
C ILE A 439 19.99 9.29 15.32
N ILE A 440 18.82 9.56 15.91
CA ILE A 440 17.85 10.51 15.37
C ILE A 440 18.10 11.88 16.01
N GLY A 441 18.35 12.90 15.19
CA GLY A 441 18.46 14.28 15.62
C GLY A 441 17.12 14.92 16.01
N GLU A 442 17.06 16.25 15.98
CA GLU A 442 15.79 16.99 16.05
C GLU A 442 15.28 17.27 14.61
N PRO A 443 13.97 17.42 14.39
CA PRO A 443 13.44 17.77 13.08
C PRO A 443 14.04 19.07 12.55
N SER A 444 14.62 19.03 11.35
CA SER A 444 15.07 20.24 10.64
C SER A 444 13.97 21.30 10.62
N SER A 445 14.37 22.55 10.80
CA SER A 445 13.49 23.72 10.65
C SER A 445 13.37 24.16 9.20
N ILE A 446 14.28 23.70 8.33
CA ILE A 446 14.32 24.04 6.91
C ILE A 446 13.98 22.77 6.12
N LEU A 447 12.84 22.80 5.44
CA LEU A 447 12.37 21.71 4.58
C LEU A 447 11.90 22.31 3.26
N LYS A 448 12.61 22.04 2.17
CA LYS A 448 12.15 22.31 0.82
C LYS A 448 11.32 21.11 0.35
N ILE A 449 10.05 21.35 0.05
CA ILE A 449 9.14 20.33 -0.48
C ILE A 449 8.99 20.58 -1.98
N ASP A 450 9.40 19.60 -2.78
CA ASP A 450 9.25 19.56 -4.23
C ASP A 450 8.13 18.59 -4.62
N ARG A 451 6.94 19.14 -4.86
CA ARG A 451 5.79 18.35 -5.32
C ARG A 451 5.87 18.23 -6.84
N GLN A 452 6.58 17.20 -7.32
CA GLN A 452 6.79 16.97 -8.75
C GLN A 452 5.50 16.59 -9.49
N VAL A 453 4.55 16.02 -8.76
CA VAL A 453 3.22 15.68 -9.26
C VAL A 453 2.12 16.17 -8.32
N GLU A 454 1.05 16.70 -8.90
CA GLU A 454 -0.12 17.11 -8.11
C GLU A 454 -0.94 15.91 -7.64
N ARG A 455 -0.90 14.80 -8.38
CA ARG A 455 -1.67 13.56 -8.13
C ARG A 455 -0.75 12.36 -8.27
N ASP A 456 -1.11 11.24 -7.63
CA ASP A 456 -0.36 9.99 -7.76
C ASP A 456 -0.37 9.45 -9.20
N ILE A 457 -1.43 9.74 -9.94
CA ILE A 457 -1.52 9.56 -11.40
C ILE A 457 -1.74 10.95 -12.04
N PRO A 458 -0.68 11.61 -12.54
CA PRO A 458 -0.78 12.98 -13.07
C PRO A 458 -1.49 13.06 -14.42
N GLU A 459 -1.34 12.05 -15.27
CA GLU A 459 -1.91 12.01 -16.61
C GLU A 459 -3.01 10.94 -16.67
N LEU A 460 -4.27 11.37 -16.87
CA LEU A 460 -5.42 10.46 -16.90
C LEU A 460 -5.79 9.98 -18.32
N GLY A 461 -5.41 10.75 -19.33
CA GLY A 461 -5.82 10.57 -20.72
C GLY A 461 -7.10 11.32 -21.08
N GLU A 462 -7.36 11.49 -22.38
CA GLU A 462 -8.49 12.27 -22.90
C GLU A 462 -9.87 11.65 -22.58
N GLU A 463 -9.93 10.33 -22.37
CA GLU A 463 -11.13 9.61 -21.95
C GLU A 463 -11.34 9.64 -20.41
N GLY A 464 -10.40 10.24 -19.66
CA GLY A 464 -10.50 10.47 -18.23
C GLY A 464 -10.18 9.26 -17.33
N LEU A 465 -10.68 9.35 -16.09
CA LEU A 465 -10.48 8.36 -15.02
C LEU A 465 -11.80 7.65 -14.69
N GLU A 466 -11.78 6.33 -14.66
CA GLU A 466 -12.86 5.50 -14.12
C GLU A 466 -12.41 4.82 -12.82
N VAL A 467 -13.29 4.82 -11.81
CA VAL A 467 -13.01 4.25 -10.48
C VAL A 467 -13.91 3.05 -10.24
N LEU A 468 -13.33 1.86 -10.30
CA LEU A 468 -14.04 0.62 -10.01
C LEU A 468 -14.18 0.42 -8.51
N GLU A 469 -15.31 0.89 -7.97
CA GLU A 469 -15.69 0.64 -6.59
C GLU A 469 -15.89 -0.84 -6.28
N LYS A 470 -16.24 -1.63 -7.30
CA LYS A 470 -16.48 -3.08 -7.24
C LYS A 470 -15.64 -3.76 -8.31
N VAL A 471 -14.54 -4.37 -7.89
CA VAL A 471 -13.61 -5.09 -8.79
C VAL A 471 -14.32 -6.19 -9.58
N GLY A 472 -15.41 -6.76 -9.03
CA GLY A 472 -16.24 -7.74 -9.72
C GLY A 472 -15.76 -9.19 -9.54
N THR A 473 -14.98 -9.45 -8.51
CA THR A 473 -14.46 -10.76 -8.16
C THR A 473 -15.24 -11.35 -6.98
N TYR A 474 -15.67 -12.60 -7.13
CA TYR A 474 -16.45 -13.30 -6.12
C TYR A 474 -15.91 -14.71 -5.88
N LEU A 475 -16.07 -15.16 -4.63
CA LEU A 475 -15.97 -16.56 -4.27
C LEU A 475 -17.37 -17.08 -3.95
N THR A 476 -17.75 -18.19 -4.57
CA THR A 476 -19.08 -18.79 -4.42
C THR A 476 -19.00 -20.23 -3.98
N MET A 477 -19.93 -20.67 -3.14
CA MET A 477 -20.15 -22.10 -2.86
C MET A 477 -21.60 -22.36 -2.51
N VAL A 478 -22.03 -23.62 -2.65
CA VAL A 478 -23.28 -24.10 -2.06
C VAL A 478 -22.95 -24.81 -0.75
N ILE A 479 -23.53 -24.36 0.36
CA ILE A 479 -23.38 -25.03 1.66
C ILE A 479 -24.44 -26.11 1.77
N GLU A 480 -24.02 -27.37 1.66
CA GLU A 480 -24.93 -28.51 1.76
C GLU A 480 -25.64 -28.57 3.12
N GLY A 481 -26.97 -28.68 3.07
CA GLY A 481 -27.81 -28.70 4.27
C GLY A 481 -27.83 -27.39 5.06
N CYS A 482 -27.51 -26.25 4.43
CA CYS A 482 -27.65 -24.95 5.06
C CYS A 482 -29.11 -24.67 5.47
N GLU A 483 -29.33 -24.41 6.76
CA GLU A 483 -30.65 -24.09 7.31
C GLU A 483 -31.03 -22.61 7.14
N GLY A 484 -30.18 -21.81 6.50
CA GLY A 484 -30.44 -20.39 6.27
C GLY A 484 -30.41 -19.52 7.53
N CYS A 485 -29.61 -19.88 8.55
CA CYS A 485 -29.55 -19.11 9.80
C CYS A 485 -28.86 -17.73 9.69
N HIS A 486 -28.17 -17.45 8.57
CA HIS A 486 -27.39 -16.23 8.30
C HIS A 486 -26.31 -15.87 9.34
N LYS A 487 -25.88 -16.80 10.21
CA LYS A 487 -24.84 -16.51 11.21
C LYS A 487 -23.52 -16.10 10.57
N CYS A 488 -23.08 -16.80 9.51
CA CYS A 488 -21.88 -16.47 8.75
C CYS A 488 -21.90 -15.06 8.14
N VAL A 489 -23.08 -14.58 7.70
CA VAL A 489 -23.27 -13.20 7.19
C VAL A 489 -23.15 -12.19 8.33
N LYS A 490 -23.83 -12.43 9.46
CA LYS A 490 -23.91 -11.48 10.58
C LYS A 490 -22.58 -11.23 11.28
N VAL A 491 -21.67 -12.20 11.29
CA VAL A 491 -20.34 -12.06 11.92
C VAL A 491 -19.30 -11.42 11.00
N CYS A 492 -19.61 -11.19 9.72
CA CYS A 492 -18.68 -10.60 8.78
C CYS A 492 -18.49 -9.11 9.08
N PRO A 493 -17.28 -8.67 9.46
CA PRO A 493 -17.04 -7.29 9.89
C PRO A 493 -17.26 -6.28 8.75
N ASN A 494 -16.89 -6.65 7.53
CA ASN A 494 -16.90 -5.75 6.36
C ASN A 494 -18.12 -5.93 5.45
N GLY A 495 -19.07 -6.79 5.83
CA GLY A 495 -20.23 -7.11 5.01
C GLY A 495 -19.88 -7.73 3.65
N ALA A 496 -18.73 -8.41 3.55
CA ALA A 496 -18.24 -9.06 2.33
C ALA A 496 -19.12 -10.25 1.90
N LEU A 497 -19.78 -10.90 2.85
CA LEU A 497 -20.48 -12.16 2.65
C LEU A 497 -21.99 -11.94 2.49
N ARG A 498 -22.57 -12.51 1.43
CA ARG A 498 -24.02 -12.58 1.21
C ARG A 498 -24.44 -14.02 1.04
N MET A 499 -25.66 -14.31 1.47
CA MET A 499 -26.28 -15.62 1.26
C MET A 499 -27.45 -15.45 0.31
N GLU A 500 -27.44 -16.23 -0.76
CA GLU A 500 -28.49 -16.33 -1.77
C GLU A 500 -29.40 -17.53 -1.46
N GLU A 501 -30.37 -17.79 -2.33
CA GLU A 501 -31.30 -18.92 -2.17
C GLU A 501 -30.56 -20.27 -2.19
N ASN A 502 -31.19 -21.30 -1.61
CA ASN A 502 -30.70 -22.68 -1.57
C ASN A 502 -29.35 -22.91 -0.84
N GLY A 503 -28.96 -21.99 0.05
CA GLY A 503 -27.72 -22.13 0.82
C GLY A 503 -26.47 -21.72 0.04
N THR A 504 -26.63 -21.07 -1.10
CA THR A 504 -25.52 -20.49 -1.87
C THR A 504 -24.96 -19.29 -1.12
N VAL A 505 -23.64 -19.26 -0.92
CA VAL A 505 -22.93 -18.13 -0.34
C VAL A 505 -22.07 -17.49 -1.42
N LYS A 506 -22.10 -16.15 -1.44
CA LYS A 506 -21.28 -15.30 -2.31
C LYS A 506 -20.46 -14.34 -1.46
N ILE A 507 -19.14 -14.46 -1.54
CA ILE A 507 -18.18 -13.59 -0.88
C ILE A 507 -17.64 -12.61 -1.90
N ARG A 508 -17.80 -11.32 -1.64
CA ARG A 508 -17.16 -10.25 -2.37
C ARG A 508 -15.71 -10.13 -1.90
N THR A 509 -14.76 -10.60 -2.71
CA THR A 509 -13.40 -10.91 -2.23
C THR A 509 -12.59 -9.69 -1.83
N ASP A 510 -12.77 -8.58 -2.53
CA ASP A 510 -12.13 -7.29 -2.27
C ASP A 510 -12.57 -6.64 -0.94
N LEU A 511 -13.62 -7.14 -0.27
CA LEU A 511 -14.02 -6.73 1.09
C LEU A 511 -13.65 -7.75 2.17
N CYS A 512 -13.15 -8.92 1.79
CA CYS A 512 -12.90 -10.01 2.72
C CYS A 512 -11.51 -9.88 3.32
N ASP A 513 -11.39 -9.91 4.64
CA ASP A 513 -10.09 -9.92 5.37
C ASP A 513 -9.31 -11.23 5.22
N GLY A 514 -9.74 -12.12 4.33
CA GLY A 514 -8.99 -13.33 4.00
C GLY A 514 -8.91 -14.36 5.13
N ALA A 515 -7.84 -15.15 5.04
CA ALA A 515 -7.56 -16.32 5.86
C ALA A 515 -7.36 -16.00 7.35
N ASN A 516 -7.08 -14.74 7.70
CA ASN A 516 -6.82 -14.32 9.08
C ASN A 516 -8.09 -14.04 9.88
N CYS A 517 -9.23 -13.74 9.23
CA CYS A 517 -10.45 -13.39 9.93
C CYS A 517 -11.26 -14.62 10.37
N GLN A 518 -11.52 -15.57 9.45
CA GLN A 518 -12.21 -16.86 9.66
C GLN A 518 -13.53 -16.84 10.46
N ARG A 519 -14.08 -15.68 10.82
CA ARG A 519 -15.30 -15.57 11.65
C ARG A 519 -16.48 -16.29 11.03
N CYS A 520 -16.62 -16.21 9.70
CA CYS A 520 -17.69 -16.87 8.97
C CYS A 520 -17.60 -18.41 9.03
N LEU A 521 -16.39 -18.96 9.05
CA LEU A 521 -16.13 -20.40 9.21
C LEU A 521 -16.62 -20.86 10.59
N HIS A 522 -16.14 -20.22 11.65
CA HIS A 522 -16.46 -20.58 13.04
C HIS A 522 -17.92 -20.30 13.44
N ALA A 523 -18.61 -19.40 12.73
CA ALA A 523 -20.02 -19.11 13.00
C ALA A 523 -20.99 -20.07 12.31
N CYS A 524 -20.52 -20.87 11.34
CA CYS A 524 -21.36 -21.83 10.65
C CYS A 524 -21.59 -23.07 11.53
N PRO A 525 -22.85 -23.43 11.83
CA PRO A 525 -23.14 -24.66 12.57
C PRO A 525 -22.58 -25.90 11.86
N ASP A 526 -22.09 -26.86 12.65
CA ASP A 526 -21.52 -28.13 12.19
C ASP A 526 -20.34 -28.01 11.20
N ASP A 527 -19.64 -26.87 11.19
CA ASP A 527 -18.47 -26.60 10.34
C ASP A 527 -18.71 -26.87 8.84
N ARG A 528 -19.94 -26.59 8.37
CA ARG A 528 -20.35 -26.84 6.98
C ARG A 528 -19.80 -25.82 5.98
N PHE A 529 -19.43 -24.63 6.47
CA PHE A 529 -18.75 -23.63 5.65
C PHE A 529 -17.27 -24.00 5.54
N LYS A 530 -16.82 -24.28 4.32
CA LYS A 530 -15.44 -24.67 4.03
C LYS A 530 -14.92 -23.85 2.87
N TRP A 531 -13.86 -23.08 3.10
CA TRP A 531 -13.29 -22.20 2.07
C TRP A 531 -12.66 -22.98 0.92
N GLU A 532 -12.26 -24.23 1.16
CA GLU A 532 -11.73 -25.15 0.16
C GLU A 532 -12.73 -25.41 -0.98
N ASN A 533 -14.03 -25.32 -0.66
CA ASN A 533 -15.14 -25.56 -1.59
C ASN A 533 -15.56 -24.29 -2.35
N LEU A 534 -14.94 -23.14 -2.09
CA LEU A 534 -15.24 -21.90 -2.81
C LEU A 534 -14.66 -21.96 -4.23
N THR A 535 -15.45 -21.52 -5.20
CA THR A 535 -15.05 -21.35 -6.59
C THR A 535 -15.00 -19.88 -6.97
N VAL A 536 -14.06 -19.52 -7.85
CA VAL A 536 -13.95 -18.16 -8.38
C VAL A 536 -15.08 -17.93 -9.38
N THR A 537 -15.78 -16.81 -9.25
CA THR A 537 -16.78 -16.35 -10.22
C THR A 537 -16.58 -14.88 -10.55
N GLY A 538 -16.79 -14.55 -11.83
CA GLY A 538 -16.80 -13.19 -12.35
C GLY A 538 -18.17 -12.52 -12.22
N LYS A 539 -18.21 -11.24 -12.57
CA LYS A 539 -19.40 -10.39 -12.49
C LYS A 539 -20.33 -10.60 -13.68
#